data_AF-A0ABD1R9Z9-F1
#
_entry.id   AF-A0ABD1R9Z9-F1
#
_cell.length_a   1.000
_cell.length_b   1.000
_cell.length_c   1.000
_cell.angle_alpha   90.00
_cell.angle_beta   90.00
_cell.angle_gamma   90.00
#
_symmetry.space_group_name_H-M   'P 1'
#
loop_
_entity.id
_entity.type
_entity.pdbx_description
1 polymer ?
#
loop_
_entity_poly.entity_id
_entity_poly.type
_entity_poly.pdbx_seq_one_letter_code
_entity_poly.pdbx_strand_id
1 'polypeptide(L)'
;MDNAMLLIRVRNAKYPDIFLEKHAILDTEFGVLLRNFRAKTLDPSGQIVQVRPIDYGATIKEYISGLRPKVLGKKWKECDHLLWPYAVDDKFWVLFHLDLVDWKLIILDNNQCFIDDAKLHYHILPCMNIIPEMIQKHLPDFGKKKIKSLDYWRKPFVDLPQLQQPR
;
A
#
# COMPACT_ATOMS: atom_id res chain seq x y z
N MET A 1 -3.83 -11.67 11.00
CA MET A 1 -4.13 -10.25 10.69
C MET A 1 -5.20 -10.11 9.61
N ASP A 2 -5.25 -11.04 8.67
CA ASP A 2 -6.21 -11.06 7.55
C ASP A 2 -7.67 -10.97 8.00
N ASN A 3 -8.04 -11.62 9.11
CA ASN A 3 -9.39 -11.49 9.69
C ASN A 3 -9.70 -10.08 10.17
N ALA A 4 -8.75 -9.38 10.81
CA ALA A 4 -8.95 -8.00 11.26
C ALA A 4 -9.10 -7.07 10.05
N MET A 5 -8.33 -7.30 8.99
CA MET A 5 -8.43 -6.50 7.75
C MET A 5 -9.73 -6.75 7.01
N LEU A 6 -10.19 -8.00 6.97
CA LEU A 6 -11.49 -8.36 6.44
C LEU A 6 -12.60 -7.66 7.23
N LEU A 7 -12.55 -7.66 8.56
CA LEU A 7 -13.55 -7.00 9.40
C LEU A 7 -13.62 -5.49 9.15
N ILE A 8 -12.45 -4.83 9.01
CA ILE A 8 -12.42 -3.39 8.70
C ILE A 8 -13.00 -3.12 7.32
N ARG A 9 -12.66 -3.92 6.31
CA ARG A 9 -13.23 -3.80 4.96
C ARG A 9 -14.74 -4.04 4.94
N VAL A 10 -15.22 -5.07 5.64
CA VAL A 10 -16.66 -5.34 5.81
C VAL A 10 -17.35 -4.14 6.46
N ARG A 11 -16.74 -3.56 7.50
CA ARG A 11 -17.31 -2.40 8.20
C ARG A 11 -17.37 -1.17 7.30
N ASN A 12 -16.30 -0.87 6.55
CA ASN A 12 -16.27 0.24 5.60
C ASN A 12 -17.30 0.08 4.48
N ALA A 13 -17.46 -1.16 3.96
CA ALA A 13 -18.45 -1.46 2.94
C ALA A 13 -19.90 -1.38 3.46
N LYS A 14 -20.12 -1.80 4.72
CA LYS A 14 -21.45 -1.79 5.35
C LYS A 14 -21.91 -0.39 5.76
N TYR A 15 -20.97 0.50 6.14
CA TYR A 15 -21.27 1.83 6.63
C TYR A 15 -20.48 2.92 5.87
N PRO A 16 -20.72 3.08 4.55
CA PRO A 16 -19.97 4.00 3.71
C PRO A 16 -20.13 5.47 4.13
N ASP A 17 -21.26 5.83 4.74
CA ASP A 17 -21.56 7.20 5.18
C ASP A 17 -20.91 7.55 6.53
N ILE A 18 -20.52 6.54 7.32
CA ILE A 18 -19.81 6.71 8.60
C ILE A 18 -18.30 6.72 8.37
N PHE A 19 -17.83 5.79 7.53
CA PHE A 19 -16.42 5.68 7.15
C PHE A 19 -16.22 6.30 5.78
N LEU A 20 -16.36 7.64 5.73
CA LEU A 20 -16.24 8.46 4.51
C LEU A 20 -14.85 8.38 3.85
N GLU A 21 -13.89 7.79 4.55
CA GLU A 21 -12.49 7.74 4.17
C GLU A 21 -12.31 7.06 2.80
N LYS A 22 -11.63 7.77 1.91
CA LYS A 22 -11.26 7.30 0.58
C LYS A 22 -9.98 6.47 0.67
N HIS A 23 -9.99 5.40 1.46
CA HIS A 23 -8.85 4.51 1.57
C HIS A 23 -9.15 3.10 1.08
N ALA A 24 -8.15 2.45 0.47
CA ALA A 24 -8.14 1.01 0.24
C ALA A 24 -7.11 0.35 1.16
N ILE A 25 -7.47 -0.78 1.75
CA ILE A 25 -6.58 -1.56 2.60
C ILE A 25 -5.95 -2.64 1.74
N LEU A 26 -4.63 -2.79 1.76
CA LEU A 26 -3.89 -3.81 1.02
C LEU A 26 -3.69 -5.04 1.93
N ASP A 27 -3.92 -6.23 1.38
CA ASP A 27 -3.90 -7.50 2.12
C ASP A 27 -2.68 -8.36 1.81
N THR A 28 -2.71 -9.59 2.31
CA THR A 28 -1.70 -10.62 2.10
C THR A 28 -1.52 -11.00 0.64
N GLU A 29 -2.55 -10.90 -0.22
CA GLU A 29 -2.38 -11.10 -1.66
C GLU A 29 -1.47 -10.03 -2.27
N PHE A 30 -1.67 -8.77 -1.89
CA PHE A 30 -0.76 -7.68 -2.29
C PHE A 30 0.65 -7.89 -1.70
N GLY A 31 0.75 -8.41 -0.48
CA GLY A 31 2.04 -8.79 0.11
C GLY A 31 2.78 -9.90 -0.63
N VAL A 32 2.06 -10.90 -1.17
CA VAL A 32 2.64 -11.94 -2.03
C VAL A 32 3.19 -11.34 -3.33
N LEU A 33 2.46 -10.40 -3.95
CA LEU A 33 2.94 -9.68 -5.13
C LEU A 33 4.29 -8.99 -4.83
N LEU A 34 4.34 -8.22 -3.75
CA LEU A 34 5.54 -7.46 -3.40
C LEU A 34 6.75 -8.37 -3.17
N ARG A 35 6.55 -9.51 -2.51
CA ARG A 35 7.59 -10.52 -2.34
C ARG A 35 8.05 -11.11 -3.67
N ASN A 36 7.12 -11.36 -4.59
CA ASN A 36 7.44 -11.87 -5.92
C ASN A 36 8.21 -10.86 -6.77
N PHE A 37 7.88 -9.57 -6.69
CA PHE A 37 8.68 -8.52 -7.32
C PHE A 37 10.07 -8.45 -6.68
N ARG A 38 10.15 -8.42 -5.34
CA ARG A 38 11.42 -8.41 -4.63
C ARG A 38 12.33 -9.53 -5.11
N ALA A 39 11.82 -10.76 -5.20
CA ALA A 39 12.58 -11.92 -5.64
C ALA A 39 13.04 -11.87 -7.11
N LYS A 40 12.33 -11.11 -7.97
CA LYS A 40 12.60 -11.05 -9.41
C LYS A 40 13.39 -9.81 -9.84
N THR A 41 13.36 -8.76 -9.04
CA THR A 41 13.80 -7.44 -9.48
C THR A 41 14.89 -6.85 -8.59
N LEU A 42 15.08 -7.33 -7.37
CA LEU A 42 16.13 -6.88 -6.45
C LEU A 42 17.17 -7.97 -6.21
N ASP A 43 18.45 -7.64 -6.26
CA ASP A 43 19.50 -8.53 -5.77
C ASP A 43 19.49 -8.57 -4.22
N PRO A 44 20.29 -9.45 -3.59
CA PRO A 44 20.43 -9.46 -2.13
C PRO A 44 20.93 -8.14 -1.52
N SER A 45 21.54 -7.25 -2.31
CA SER A 45 21.98 -5.91 -1.88
C SER A 45 20.89 -4.84 -2.02
N GLY A 46 19.73 -5.18 -2.59
CA GLY A 46 18.62 -4.26 -2.83
C GLY A 46 18.75 -3.45 -4.12
N GLN A 47 19.70 -3.78 -5.00
CA GLN A 47 19.83 -3.12 -6.30
C GLN A 47 18.91 -3.76 -7.35
N ILE A 48 18.40 -2.93 -8.25
CA ILE A 48 17.52 -3.36 -9.34
C ILE A 48 18.33 -4.09 -10.40
N VAL A 49 18.10 -5.39 -10.60
CA VAL A 49 18.97 -6.24 -11.44
C VAL A 49 18.49 -6.39 -12.89
N GLN A 50 17.17 -6.47 -13.11
CA GLN A 50 16.60 -6.43 -14.47
C GLN A 50 15.07 -6.27 -14.42
N VAL A 51 14.55 -5.28 -15.13
CA VAL A 51 13.11 -4.97 -15.23
C VAL A 51 12.58 -5.57 -16.52
N ARG A 52 12.32 -6.89 -16.55
CA ARG A 52 11.30 -7.38 -17.49
C ARG A 52 9.95 -6.81 -17.02
N PRO A 53 9.03 -6.44 -17.93
CA PRO A 53 7.70 -6.00 -17.51
C PRO A 53 7.12 -7.05 -16.57
N ILE A 54 6.80 -6.67 -15.33
CA ILE A 54 6.13 -7.60 -14.43
C ILE A 54 4.75 -7.85 -15.04
N ASP A 55 4.51 -9.11 -15.41
CA ASP A 55 3.15 -9.57 -15.65
C ASP A 55 2.46 -9.70 -14.30
N TYR A 56 1.65 -8.69 -13.99
CA TYR A 56 0.84 -8.64 -12.78
C TYR A 56 -0.34 -9.63 -12.83
N GLY A 57 -0.64 -10.20 -14.00
CA GLY A 57 -1.77 -11.10 -14.20
C GLY A 57 -3.13 -10.40 -14.11
N ALA A 58 -4.19 -11.11 -14.53
CA ALA A 58 -5.55 -10.60 -14.51
C ALA A 58 -6.06 -10.30 -13.08
N THR A 59 -5.65 -11.12 -12.10
CA THR A 59 -6.10 -11.02 -10.71
C THR A 59 -5.75 -9.69 -10.05
N ILE A 60 -4.57 -9.13 -10.35
CA ILE A 60 -4.14 -7.86 -9.77
C ILE A 60 -4.84 -6.68 -10.43
N LYS A 61 -5.07 -6.76 -11.74
CA LYS A 61 -5.92 -5.80 -12.45
C LYS A 61 -7.32 -5.75 -11.86
N GLU A 62 -7.92 -6.91 -11.59
CA GLU A 62 -9.24 -7.00 -10.93
C GLU A 62 -9.22 -6.44 -9.50
N TYR A 63 -8.12 -6.63 -8.78
CA TYR A 63 -7.93 -6.11 -7.43
C TYR A 63 -7.92 -4.57 -7.40
N ILE A 64 -7.06 -3.94 -8.19
CA ILE A 64 -6.90 -2.47 -8.19
C ILE A 64 -8.09 -1.75 -8.82
N SER A 65 -8.76 -2.39 -9.79
CA SER A 65 -10.00 -1.87 -10.38
C SER A 65 -11.23 -2.08 -9.50
N GLY A 66 -11.09 -2.79 -8.37
CA GLY A 66 -12.17 -3.18 -7.47
C GLY A 66 -13.26 -3.98 -8.17
N LEU A 67 -12.90 -4.76 -9.19
CA LEU A 67 -13.79 -5.62 -9.95
C LEU A 67 -13.85 -7.04 -9.37
N ARG A 68 -13.01 -7.37 -8.39
CA ARG A 68 -12.99 -8.69 -7.77
C ARG A 68 -14.18 -8.84 -6.81
N PRO A 69 -15.21 -9.64 -7.13
CA PRO A 69 -16.47 -9.67 -6.37
C PRO A 69 -16.33 -10.18 -4.93
N LYS A 70 -15.24 -10.93 -4.66
CA LYS A 70 -14.94 -11.54 -3.36
C LYS A 70 -13.98 -10.72 -2.49
N VAL A 71 -13.33 -9.71 -3.07
CA VAL A 71 -12.46 -8.81 -2.31
C VAL A 71 -13.27 -7.55 -2.07
N LEU A 72 -13.59 -7.28 -0.81
CA LEU A 72 -14.19 -6.03 -0.35
C LEU A 72 -13.17 -4.88 -0.47
N GLY A 73 -12.68 -4.64 -1.68
CA GLY A 73 -11.67 -3.66 -2.03
C GLY A 73 -12.30 -2.47 -2.73
N LYS A 74 -12.09 -1.27 -2.20
CA LYS A 74 -12.45 -0.01 -2.85
C LYS A 74 -11.61 0.15 -4.11
N LYS A 75 -12.19 0.64 -5.20
CA LYS A 75 -11.44 0.89 -6.44
C LYS A 75 -10.36 1.92 -6.14
N TRP A 76 -9.11 1.63 -6.47
CA TRP A 76 -8.01 2.53 -6.10
C TRP A 76 -8.17 3.92 -6.71
N LYS A 77 -8.78 4.02 -7.89
CA LYS A 77 -9.13 5.30 -8.54
C LYS A 77 -10.05 6.21 -7.73
N GLU A 78 -10.78 5.65 -6.77
CA GLU A 78 -11.69 6.36 -5.85
C GLU A 78 -11.05 6.59 -4.47
N CYS A 79 -9.78 6.22 -4.33
CA CYS A 79 -9.02 6.33 -3.10
C CYS A 79 -8.02 7.50 -3.15
N ASP A 80 -7.94 8.22 -2.05
CA ASP A 80 -6.87 9.18 -1.75
C ASP A 80 -5.74 8.50 -0.98
N HIS A 81 -6.01 7.36 -0.31
CA HIS A 81 -5.01 6.65 0.48
C HIS A 81 -5.01 5.14 0.23
N LEU A 82 -3.83 4.51 0.32
CA LEU A 82 -3.69 3.05 0.45
C LEU A 82 -3.05 2.74 1.79
N LEU A 83 -3.65 1.83 2.56
CA LEU A 83 -3.18 1.42 3.87
C LEU A 83 -2.71 -0.03 3.81
N TRP A 84 -1.46 -0.29 4.15
CA TRP A 84 -0.89 -1.63 4.10
C TRP A 84 -0.16 -1.96 5.39
N PRO A 85 -0.77 -2.76 6.28
CA PRO A 85 -0.04 -3.33 7.40
C PRO A 85 0.96 -4.35 6.88
N TYR A 86 2.21 -4.18 7.27
CA TYR A 86 3.33 -4.95 6.75
C TYR A 86 4.19 -5.49 7.90
N ALA A 87 4.56 -6.77 7.80
CA ALA A 87 5.49 -7.39 8.72
C ALA A 87 6.90 -7.36 8.10
N VAL A 88 7.75 -6.49 8.63
CA VAL A 88 9.19 -6.46 8.33
C VAL A 88 9.83 -7.74 8.89
N ASP A 89 10.43 -8.52 8.00
CA ASP A 89 11.02 -9.85 8.27
C ASP A 89 10.12 -10.78 9.09
N ASP A 90 8.80 -10.70 8.90
CA ASP A 90 7.78 -11.47 9.63
C ASP A 90 7.83 -11.30 11.17
N LYS A 91 8.51 -10.25 11.66
CA LYS A 91 8.75 -10.02 13.10
C LYS A 91 8.16 -8.71 13.60
N PHE A 92 8.27 -7.64 12.82
CA PHE A 92 7.91 -6.30 13.26
C PHE A 92 6.84 -5.71 12.36
N TRP A 93 5.72 -5.30 12.96
CA TRP A 93 4.61 -4.70 12.23
C TRP A 93 4.77 -3.20 12.11
N VAL A 94 4.65 -2.72 10.88
CA VAL A 94 4.54 -1.31 10.53
C VAL A 94 3.27 -1.12 9.69
N LEU A 95 2.75 0.10 9.65
CA LEU A 95 1.68 0.46 8.72
C LEU A 95 2.26 1.39 7.66
N PHE A 96 2.23 0.94 6.41
CA PHE A 96 2.52 1.79 5.25
C PHE A 96 1.23 2.52 4.86
N HIS A 97 1.25 3.83 4.97
CA HIS A 97 0.19 4.74 4.53
C HIS A 97 0.66 5.48 3.30
N LEU A 98 0.12 5.10 2.15
CA LEU A 98 0.40 5.76 0.90
C LEU A 98 -0.65 6.82 0.64
N ASP A 99 -0.21 8.07 0.57
CA ASP A 99 -1.00 9.20 0.13
C ASP A 99 -0.88 9.35 -1.38
N LEU A 100 -1.97 9.06 -2.11
CA LEU A 100 -2.04 9.15 -3.56
C LEU A 100 -2.36 10.57 -4.05
N VAL A 101 -2.72 11.49 -3.15
CA VAL A 101 -2.91 12.91 -3.45
C VAL A 101 -1.54 13.58 -3.48
N ASP A 102 -0.77 13.39 -2.42
CA ASP A 102 0.55 14.01 -2.24
C ASP A 102 1.70 13.18 -2.82
N TRP A 103 1.45 11.92 -3.18
CA TRP A 103 2.49 10.95 -3.57
C TRP A 103 3.55 10.77 -2.48
N LYS A 104 3.11 10.46 -1.27
CA LYS A 104 3.98 10.19 -0.11
C LYS A 104 3.71 8.83 0.50
N LEU A 105 4.76 8.13 0.89
CA LEU A 105 4.70 6.93 1.71
C LEU A 105 5.03 7.30 3.16
N ILE A 106 4.03 7.27 4.03
CA ILE A 106 4.20 7.45 5.47
C ILE A 106 4.32 6.06 6.10
N ILE A 107 5.42 5.83 6.82
CA ILE A 107 5.66 4.59 7.54
C ILE A 107 5.39 4.87 9.01
N LEU A 108 4.33 4.23 9.51
CA LEU A 108 3.95 4.29 10.90
C LEU A 108 4.61 3.12 11.62
N ASP A 109 5.56 3.46 12.47
CA ASP A 109 6.36 2.52 13.25
C ASP A 109 6.27 2.94 14.71
N ASN A 110 5.62 2.10 15.52
CA ASN A 110 5.36 2.39 16.93
C ASN A 110 6.63 2.67 17.73
N ASN A 111 7.74 2.04 17.37
CA ASN A 111 8.93 2.11 18.19
C ASN A 111 10.10 2.84 17.54
N GLN A 112 10.02 3.25 16.26
CA GLN A 112 11.01 4.03 15.47
C GLN A 112 12.51 3.64 15.55
N CYS A 113 12.89 2.65 16.35
CA CYS A 113 14.28 2.31 16.65
C CYS A 113 14.56 0.81 16.51
N PHE A 114 13.53 -0.03 16.38
CA PHE A 114 13.71 -1.49 16.27
C PHE A 114 14.10 -1.94 14.86
N ILE A 115 13.69 -1.19 13.85
CA ILE A 115 14.02 -1.47 12.46
C ILE A 115 15.04 -0.41 12.03
N ASP A 116 16.21 -0.86 11.56
CA ASP A 116 17.20 0.04 10.98
C ASP A 116 16.69 0.62 9.65
N ASP A 117 17.11 1.85 9.33
CA ASP A 117 16.59 2.57 8.16
C ASP A 117 16.95 1.86 6.84
N ALA A 118 18.11 1.20 6.76
CA ALA A 118 18.51 0.48 5.55
C ALA A 118 17.60 -0.74 5.29
N LYS A 119 17.31 -1.52 6.34
CA LYS A 119 16.35 -2.62 6.29
C LYS A 119 14.97 -2.09 5.92
N LEU A 120 14.51 -1.03 6.58
CA LEU A 120 13.19 -0.46 6.26
C LEU A 120 13.14 0.01 4.80
N HIS A 121 14.18 0.71 4.33
CA HIS A 121 14.31 1.18 2.96
C HIS A 121 14.21 0.03 1.95
N TYR A 122 14.89 -1.08 2.26
CA TYR A 122 14.84 -2.29 1.45
C TYR A 122 13.41 -2.88 1.33
N HIS A 123 12.60 -2.83 2.40
CA HIS A 123 11.21 -3.31 2.37
C HIS A 123 10.23 -2.38 1.65
N ILE A 124 10.48 -1.08 1.65
CA ILE A 124 9.59 -0.10 0.98
C ILE A 124 9.89 0.07 -0.49
N LEU A 125 11.12 -0.24 -0.94
CA LEU A 125 11.56 -0.01 -2.31
C LEU A 125 10.62 -0.63 -3.36
N PRO A 126 10.12 -1.88 -3.21
CA PRO A 126 9.17 -2.42 -4.17
C PRO A 126 7.83 -1.65 -4.13
N CYS A 127 7.38 -1.17 -2.97
CA CYS A 127 6.18 -0.35 -2.87
C CYS A 127 6.32 0.97 -3.63
N MET A 128 7.48 1.61 -3.51
CA MET A 128 7.80 2.86 -4.18
C MET A 128 7.83 2.74 -5.71
N ASN A 129 8.03 1.53 -6.25
CA ASN A 129 8.13 1.27 -7.69
C ASN A 129 6.87 0.61 -8.27
N ILE A 130 6.36 -0.44 -7.62
CA ILE A 130 5.25 -1.26 -8.13
C ILE A 130 3.93 -0.49 -8.14
N ILE A 131 3.64 0.30 -7.09
CA ILE A 131 2.35 0.99 -6.99
C ILE A 131 2.19 2.04 -8.08
N PRO A 132 3.17 2.95 -8.31
CA PRO A 132 3.13 3.84 -9.46
C PRO A 132 2.99 3.10 -10.79
N GLU A 133 3.77 2.03 -11.00
CA GLU A 133 3.73 1.23 -12.25
C GLU A 133 2.35 0.59 -12.47
N MET A 134 1.76 -0.01 -11.42
CA MET A 134 0.43 -0.62 -11.48
C MET A 134 -0.67 0.41 -11.77
N ILE A 135 -0.63 1.57 -11.11
CA ILE A 135 -1.58 2.66 -11.37
C ILE A 135 -1.44 3.12 -12.84
N GLN A 136 -0.22 3.36 -13.31
CA GLN A 136 0.04 3.80 -14.68
C GLN A 136 -0.45 2.79 -15.73
N LYS A 137 -0.20 1.50 -15.50
CA LYS A 137 -0.49 0.43 -16.46
C LYS A 137 -1.97 0.03 -16.50
N HIS A 138 -2.66 0.13 -15.37
CA HIS A 138 -3.98 -0.49 -15.23
C HIS A 138 -5.10 0.47 -14.81
N LEU A 139 -4.76 1.70 -14.42
CA LEU A 139 -5.72 2.77 -14.12
C LEU A 139 -5.40 3.99 -15.01
N PRO A 140 -5.53 3.89 -16.34
CA PRO A 140 -5.20 4.98 -17.27
C PRO A 140 -6.02 6.26 -17.00
N ASP A 141 -7.24 6.10 -16.49
CA ASP A 141 -8.15 7.19 -16.11
C ASP A 141 -7.98 7.64 -14.64
N PHE A 142 -6.89 7.26 -13.96
CA PHE A 142 -6.53 7.81 -12.64
C PHE A 142 -6.30 9.34 -12.68
N GLY A 143 -6.38 9.93 -13.89
CA GLY A 143 -7.15 11.15 -14.09
C GLY A 143 -6.47 12.39 -13.54
N LYS A 144 -5.69 13.08 -14.38
CA LYS A 144 -5.15 14.43 -14.13
C LYS A 144 -4.16 14.57 -12.96
N LYS A 145 -4.02 13.57 -12.07
CA LYS A 145 -2.97 13.50 -11.06
C LYS A 145 -1.67 13.03 -11.73
N LYS A 146 -0.66 13.88 -11.81
CA LYS A 146 0.67 13.49 -12.31
C LYS A 146 1.22 12.43 -11.35
N ILE A 147 1.45 11.22 -11.85
CA ILE A 147 2.17 10.18 -11.10
C ILE A 147 3.57 10.72 -10.81
N LYS A 148 3.96 10.71 -9.54
CA LYS A 148 5.27 11.17 -9.07
C LYS A 148 6.03 9.98 -8.47
N SER A 149 7.34 10.13 -8.35
CA SER A 149 8.10 9.30 -7.42
C SER A 149 7.52 9.45 -6.02
N LEU A 150 7.35 8.33 -5.32
CA LEU A 150 6.95 8.35 -3.92
C LEU A 150 8.17 8.78 -3.09
N ASP A 151 8.04 9.85 -2.31
CA ASP A 151 8.95 10.12 -1.20
C ASP A 151 8.46 9.39 0.05
N TYR A 152 9.34 8.99 0.98
CA TYR A 152 8.93 8.28 2.19
C TYR A 152 9.36 8.96 3.48
N TRP A 153 8.49 8.89 4.49
CA TRP A 153 8.64 9.53 5.80
C TRP A 153 8.37 8.49 6.88
N ARG A 154 9.25 8.37 7.87
CA ARG A 154 9.04 7.49 9.03
C ARG A 154 8.50 8.32 10.21
N LYS A 155 7.37 7.93 10.78
CA LYS A 155 6.72 8.64 11.90
C LYS A 155 6.32 7.65 13.01
N PRO A 156 6.30 8.08 14.27
CA PRO A 156 5.70 7.29 15.32
C PRO A 156 4.16 7.41 15.20
N PHE A 157 3.42 6.42 15.70
CA PHE A 157 1.95 6.47 15.66
C PHE A 157 1.37 7.65 16.45
N VAL A 158 2.10 8.17 17.44
CA VAL A 158 1.66 9.32 18.26
C VAL A 158 1.61 10.63 17.48
N ASP A 159 2.31 10.71 16.35
CA ASP A 159 2.38 11.93 15.51
C ASP A 159 1.34 11.93 14.37
N LEU A 160 0.48 10.91 14.31
CA LEU A 160 -0.70 11.00 13.47
C LEU A 160 -1.62 12.06 14.06
N PRO A 161 -2.17 12.98 13.24
CA PRO A 161 -3.31 13.76 13.67
C PRO A 161 -4.34 12.75 14.17
N GLN A 162 -4.70 12.81 15.45
CA GLN A 162 -5.88 12.10 15.92
C GLN A 162 -6.98 12.50 14.95
N LEU A 163 -7.55 11.54 14.23
CA LEU A 163 -8.70 11.77 13.36
C LEU A 163 -9.71 12.49 14.24
N GLN A 164 -9.80 13.82 14.07
CA GLN A 164 -10.75 14.63 14.79
C GLN A 164 -12.08 14.11 14.31
N GLN A 165 -12.72 13.28 15.13
CA GLN A 165 -14.05 12.79 14.80
C GLN A 165 -14.90 14.04 14.59
N PRO A 166 -15.59 14.17 13.44
CA PRO A 166 -16.55 15.23 13.30
C PRO A 166 -17.58 15.05 14.42
N ARG A 167 -17.72 16.09 15.26
CA ARG A 167 -18.75 16.16 16.29
C ARG A 167 -20.13 16.21 15.65
#